data_AF-A0A0C1GI36-F1
#
_entry.id   AF-A0A0C1GI36-F1
#
_cell.length_a   1.000
_cell.length_b   1.000
_cell.length_c   1.000
_cell.angle_alpha   90.00
_cell.angle_beta   90.00
_cell.angle_gamma   90.00
#
_symmetry.space_group_name_H-M   'P 1'
#
loop_
_entity.id
_entity.type
_entity.pdbx_description
1 polymer ?
#
loop_
_entity_poly.entity_id
_entity_poly.type
_entity_poly.pdbx_seq_one_letter_code
_entity_poly.pdbx_strand_id
1 'polypeptide(L)'
;MEIGKKLSGISRRDFFRVAGRYGMSSTLLAAGGFGGAMSLANLAQAAESTYEKRFSKEPKHTLKFGASGFNTRNLLIERAGAIEFARDLEERTDGEIRIEFIGDNQICGQLSCVEKTQQGIVDIYAASTQNSAGGAPYLNVLDYAYMFPSRAAQYHFFYSPASQRILRDPLEKRHGLKFLFTHCELRGLQMGSTFADKPTVTKLEELFGTKNRVTGTQLGRIAMQLLNLNPVPVAWEETLDALKTGLIDGAETWASAVAYANMSPVVSQSVNLKFFCGTEHTSMSAKVFDSLGGDLQDAVMESSYFTQALIQGANEAALLNTVGFSDPQLPHTIFAENGVRPAFLPDDQIKLAEEMCAPNYNPEPWAQWRERLNKWAGGIDTYQEIYDIARQIPADTLAENVEPRRWWRGEA
;
A
#
# COMPACT_ATOMS: atom_id res chain seq x y z
N MET A 1 13.30 -18.30 -20.20
CA MET A 1 14.27 -18.46 -19.09
C MET A 1 13.56 -17.99 -17.84
N GLU A 2 13.13 -18.93 -16.98
CA GLU A 2 12.22 -18.70 -15.86
C GLU A 2 12.66 -17.54 -14.96
N ILE A 3 11.76 -16.61 -14.68
CA ILE A 3 11.99 -15.47 -13.77
C ILE A 3 12.33 -15.97 -12.35
N GLY A 4 11.85 -17.15 -11.96
CA GLY A 4 12.25 -17.87 -10.75
C GLY A 4 13.78 -18.07 -10.61
N LYS A 5 14.53 -18.21 -11.72
CA LYS A 5 16.01 -18.33 -11.68
C LYS A 5 16.75 -16.99 -11.50
N LYS A 6 16.11 -15.83 -11.73
CA LYS A 6 16.72 -14.52 -11.41
C LYS A 6 16.56 -14.15 -9.94
N LEU A 7 15.62 -14.77 -9.23
CA LEU A 7 15.37 -14.59 -7.79
C LEU A 7 16.22 -15.54 -6.91
N SER A 8 17.01 -16.44 -7.51
CA SER A 8 17.60 -17.59 -6.82
C SER A 8 19.08 -17.43 -6.40
N GLY A 9 19.64 -16.23 -6.43
CA GLY A 9 21.07 -16.03 -6.17
C GLY A 9 21.49 -16.12 -4.69
N ILE A 10 20.52 -16.01 -3.76
CA ILE A 10 20.77 -15.97 -2.31
C ILE A 10 19.69 -16.79 -1.60
N SER A 11 20.09 -17.83 -0.86
CA SER A 11 19.14 -18.60 -0.04
C SER A 11 18.74 -17.80 1.21
N ARG A 12 17.57 -18.11 1.81
CA ARG A 12 17.18 -17.56 3.11
C ARG A 12 18.28 -17.74 4.16
N ARG A 13 18.92 -18.91 4.19
CA ARG A 13 20.03 -19.20 5.11
C ARG A 13 21.23 -18.28 4.87
N ASP A 14 21.57 -18.03 3.61
CA ASP A 14 22.66 -17.13 3.23
C ASP A 14 22.38 -15.69 3.66
N PHE A 15 21.15 -15.22 3.42
CA PHE A 15 20.70 -13.89 3.86
C PHE A 15 20.80 -13.73 5.39
N PHE A 16 20.27 -14.69 6.16
CA PHE A 16 20.35 -14.65 7.62
C PHE A 16 21.79 -14.76 8.15
N ARG A 17 22.69 -15.45 7.44
CA ARG A 17 24.12 -15.47 7.81
C ARG A 17 24.75 -14.08 7.67
N VAL A 18 24.45 -13.35 6.59
CA VAL A 18 24.93 -11.97 6.40
C VAL A 18 24.32 -11.05 7.47
N ALA A 19 23.00 -11.16 7.70
CA ALA A 19 22.30 -10.39 8.73
C ALA A 19 22.83 -10.66 10.16
N GLY A 20 23.26 -11.89 10.45
CA GLY A 20 23.90 -12.22 11.73
C GLY A 20 25.25 -11.52 11.95
N ARG A 21 25.95 -11.13 10.87
CA ARG A 21 27.23 -10.41 10.96
C ARG A 21 27.08 -8.88 10.93
N TYR A 22 26.23 -8.36 10.04
CA TYR A 22 26.14 -6.92 9.76
C TYR A 22 24.81 -6.29 10.24
N GLY A 23 23.94 -7.07 10.89
CA GLY A 23 22.62 -6.65 11.33
C GLY A 23 21.56 -6.73 10.21
N MET A 24 20.30 -6.89 10.62
CA MET A 24 19.17 -7.03 9.70
C MET A 24 18.95 -5.77 8.85
N SER A 25 18.91 -4.60 9.49
CA SER A 25 18.70 -3.30 8.83
C SER A 25 19.75 -3.03 7.75
N SER A 26 21.05 -3.18 8.06
CA SER A 26 22.13 -2.98 7.08
C SER A 26 22.04 -3.95 5.90
N THR A 27 21.67 -5.21 6.17
CA THR A 27 21.55 -6.24 5.14
C THR A 27 20.35 -5.98 4.22
N LEU A 28 19.22 -5.52 4.77
CA LEU A 28 18.04 -5.14 3.98
C LEU A 28 18.29 -3.90 3.13
N LEU A 29 18.91 -2.86 3.69
CA LEU A 29 19.27 -1.64 2.97
C LEU A 29 20.25 -1.93 1.83
N ALA A 30 21.25 -2.79 2.07
CA ALA A 30 22.18 -3.25 1.05
C ALA A 30 21.48 -4.02 -0.08
N ALA A 31 20.53 -4.91 0.26
CA ALA A 31 19.75 -5.66 -0.72
C ALA A 31 18.85 -4.76 -1.57
N GLY A 32 18.21 -3.74 -0.97
CA GLY A 32 17.36 -2.78 -1.68
C GLY A 32 18.13 -1.81 -2.59
N GLY A 33 19.40 -1.53 -2.29
CA GLY A 33 20.26 -0.66 -3.12
C GLY A 33 20.86 -1.34 -4.35
N PHE A 34 20.72 -2.67 -4.49
CA PHE A 34 21.46 -3.43 -5.50
C PHE A 34 20.65 -3.62 -6.80
N GLY A 35 21.07 -2.94 -7.88
CA GLY A 35 20.42 -3.04 -9.20
C GLY A 35 20.86 -4.23 -10.08
N GLY A 36 21.81 -5.05 -9.62
CA GLY A 36 22.41 -6.15 -10.38
C GLY A 36 21.99 -7.56 -9.92
N ALA A 37 22.58 -8.59 -10.53
CA ALA A 37 22.39 -9.97 -10.08
C ALA A 37 23.01 -10.17 -8.67
N MET A 38 22.16 -10.43 -7.67
CA MET A 38 22.60 -10.63 -6.29
C MET A 38 23.27 -12.01 -6.12
N SER A 39 24.55 -12.00 -5.77
CA SER A 39 25.27 -13.18 -5.26
C SER A 39 25.50 -13.01 -3.75
N LEU A 40 25.75 -14.10 -3.03
CA LEU A 40 26.11 -14.04 -1.61
C LEU A 40 27.32 -13.12 -1.36
N ALA A 41 28.36 -13.20 -2.20
CA ALA A 41 29.57 -12.40 -2.04
C ALA A 41 29.27 -10.90 -2.21
N ASN A 42 28.49 -10.55 -3.24
CA ASN A 42 28.11 -9.16 -3.48
C ASN A 42 27.19 -8.62 -2.39
N LEU A 43 26.25 -9.43 -1.88
CA LEU A 43 25.40 -9.04 -0.74
C LEU A 43 26.23 -8.83 0.51
N ALA A 44 27.18 -9.73 0.81
CA ALA A 44 28.04 -9.59 1.99
C ALA A 44 28.90 -8.31 1.91
N GLN A 45 29.49 -8.02 0.76
CA GLN A 45 30.27 -6.80 0.54
C GLN A 45 29.41 -5.54 0.62
N ALA A 46 28.22 -5.55 0.01
CA ALA A 46 27.29 -4.43 0.08
C ALA A 46 26.77 -4.21 1.52
N ALA A 47 26.49 -5.29 2.25
CA ALA A 47 26.06 -5.23 3.65
C ALA A 47 27.18 -4.72 4.57
N GLU A 48 28.43 -5.11 4.33
CA GLU A 48 29.62 -4.59 5.03
C GLU A 48 29.77 -3.08 4.79
N SER A 49 29.80 -2.65 3.53
CA SER A 49 29.91 -1.22 3.20
C SER A 49 28.74 -0.41 3.76
N THR A 50 27.52 -0.93 3.68
CA THR A 50 26.33 -0.30 4.28
C THR A 50 26.47 -0.23 5.79
N TYR A 51 26.91 -1.31 6.46
CA TYR A 51 27.13 -1.32 7.90
C TYR A 51 28.19 -0.30 8.33
N GLU A 52 29.35 -0.28 7.68
CA GLU A 52 30.41 0.68 7.97
C GLU A 52 29.93 2.13 7.81
N LYS A 53 29.19 2.42 6.73
CA LYS A 53 28.60 3.75 6.51
C LYS A 53 27.58 4.10 7.61
N ARG A 54 26.63 3.20 7.90
CA ARG A 54 25.56 3.40 8.90
C ARG A 54 26.09 3.65 10.30
N PHE A 55 27.20 2.99 10.67
CA PHE A 55 27.80 3.06 12.00
C PHE A 55 29.07 3.93 12.05
N SER A 56 29.39 4.66 10.99
CA SER A 56 30.54 5.59 10.94
C SER A 56 30.43 6.76 11.93
N LYS A 57 29.22 7.12 12.34
CA LYS A 57 28.94 8.13 13.37
C LYS A 57 27.81 7.72 14.31
N GLU A 58 27.77 8.32 15.49
CA GLU A 58 26.67 8.16 16.45
C GLU A 58 25.44 8.94 15.96
N PRO A 59 24.25 8.32 15.88
CA PRO A 59 23.05 8.99 15.38
C PRO A 59 22.46 9.90 16.46
N LYS A 60 21.89 11.05 16.06
CA LYS A 60 21.10 11.90 16.97
C LYS A 60 19.76 11.25 17.28
N HIS A 61 19.19 10.54 16.31
CA HIS A 61 17.91 9.84 16.45
C HIS A 61 18.02 8.42 15.89
N THR A 62 17.55 7.43 16.64
CA THR A 62 17.33 6.07 16.15
C THR A 62 15.83 5.80 16.13
N LEU A 63 15.25 5.58 14.95
CA LEU A 63 13.82 5.38 14.76
C LEU A 63 13.52 3.92 14.41
N LYS A 64 12.55 3.32 15.09
CA LYS A 64 12.04 1.98 14.79
C LYS A 64 10.97 2.07 13.70
N PHE A 65 11.18 1.38 12.58
CA PHE A 65 10.24 1.31 11.48
C PHE A 65 9.61 -0.09 11.39
N GLY A 66 8.38 -0.23 11.87
CA GLY A 66 7.61 -1.48 11.79
C GLY A 66 6.83 -1.61 10.47
N ALA A 67 7.08 -2.65 9.69
CA ALA A 67 6.46 -2.81 8.38
C ALA A 67 5.69 -4.14 8.28
N SER A 68 4.37 -4.05 8.13
CA SER A 68 3.54 -5.26 8.04
C SER A 68 3.68 -5.93 6.67
N GLY A 69 3.83 -7.25 6.63
CA GLY A 69 3.95 -8.02 5.40
C GLY A 69 5.25 -7.79 4.62
N PHE A 70 6.19 -6.96 5.06
CA PHE A 70 7.43 -6.70 4.33
C PHE A 70 8.52 -7.73 4.67
N ASN A 71 8.74 -8.71 3.79
CA ASN A 71 9.83 -9.67 3.90
C ASN A 71 10.68 -9.71 2.62
N THR A 72 11.78 -10.47 2.64
CA THR A 72 12.73 -10.56 1.52
C THR A 72 12.09 -10.92 0.18
N ARG A 73 11.02 -11.73 0.17
CA ARG A 73 10.30 -12.09 -1.05
C ARG A 73 9.49 -10.89 -1.58
N ASN A 74 8.87 -10.15 -0.67
CA ASN A 74 7.96 -9.07 -1.01
C ASN A 74 8.72 -7.84 -1.50
N LEU A 75 9.92 -7.60 -0.96
CA LEU A 75 10.87 -6.59 -1.46
C LEU A 75 11.28 -6.80 -2.93
N LEU A 76 11.13 -8.02 -3.47
CA LEU A 76 11.42 -8.31 -4.88
C LEU A 76 10.24 -8.00 -5.80
N ILE A 77 9.04 -7.87 -5.23
CA ILE A 77 7.76 -7.59 -5.90
C ILE A 77 7.45 -6.09 -5.78
N GLU A 78 7.44 -5.56 -4.56
CA GLU A 78 7.32 -4.14 -4.25
C GLU A 78 8.70 -3.57 -3.90
N ARG A 79 9.43 -3.22 -4.96
CA ARG A 79 10.86 -2.83 -4.90
C ARG A 79 11.11 -1.39 -4.48
N ALA A 80 10.06 -0.61 -4.28
CA ALA A 80 10.14 0.78 -3.88
C ALA A 80 9.23 1.01 -2.69
N GLY A 81 9.74 1.70 -1.67
CA GLY A 81 8.94 2.13 -0.54
C GLY A 81 9.76 2.24 0.73
N ALA A 82 9.47 1.37 1.70
CA ALA A 82 10.00 1.50 3.05
C ALA A 82 11.53 1.42 3.14
N ILE A 83 12.17 0.55 2.35
CA ILE A 83 13.63 0.39 2.32
C ILE A 83 14.30 1.58 1.63
N GLU A 84 13.73 2.07 0.53
CA GLU A 84 14.19 3.27 -0.19
C GLU A 84 14.10 4.50 0.72
N PHE A 85 12.99 4.66 1.45
CA PHE A 85 12.83 5.73 2.41
C PHE A 85 13.88 5.66 3.52
N ALA A 86 14.07 4.49 4.13
CA ALA A 86 15.06 4.32 5.18
C ALA A 86 16.49 4.63 4.69
N ARG A 87 16.84 4.14 3.49
CA ARG A 87 18.14 4.40 2.86
C ARG A 87 18.33 5.89 2.55
N ASP A 88 17.40 6.49 1.82
CA ASP A 88 17.51 7.91 1.44
C ASP A 88 17.55 8.81 2.68
N LEU A 89 16.77 8.52 3.72
CA LEU A 89 16.77 9.32 4.94
C LEU A 89 18.09 9.22 5.72
N GLU A 90 18.63 8.00 5.89
CA GLU A 90 19.95 7.82 6.51
C GLU A 90 21.03 8.55 5.70
N GLU A 91 20.99 8.49 4.37
CA GLU A 91 21.98 9.17 3.52
C GLU A 91 21.83 10.69 3.53
N ARG A 92 20.60 11.19 3.41
CA ARG A 92 20.28 12.63 3.37
C ARG A 92 20.61 13.35 4.67
N THR A 93 20.53 12.62 5.80
CA THR A 93 20.91 13.14 7.11
C THR A 93 22.34 12.80 7.49
N ASP A 94 23.13 12.24 6.56
CA ASP A 94 24.49 11.77 6.79
C ASP A 94 24.59 10.78 7.97
N GLY A 95 23.49 10.11 8.33
CA GLY A 95 23.37 9.19 9.47
C GLY A 95 22.96 9.85 10.79
N GLU A 96 22.54 11.12 10.80
CA GLU A 96 21.98 11.75 12.02
C GLU A 96 20.66 11.11 12.44
N ILE A 97 19.87 10.65 11.45
CA ILE A 97 18.76 9.71 11.68
C ILE A 97 19.23 8.33 11.23
N ARG A 98 19.10 7.34 12.12
CA ARG A 98 19.27 5.93 11.81
C ARG A 98 17.93 5.20 11.91
N ILE A 99 17.61 4.35 10.94
CA ILE A 99 16.38 3.56 10.91
C ILE A 99 16.68 2.11 11.29
N GLU A 100 15.99 1.62 12.31
CA GLU A 100 15.91 0.19 12.59
C GLU A 100 14.65 -0.39 11.97
N PHE A 101 14.81 -1.03 10.82
CA PHE A 101 13.72 -1.58 10.04
C PHE A 101 13.34 -2.98 10.52
N ILE A 102 12.06 -3.17 10.85
CA ILE A 102 11.52 -4.41 11.42
C ILE A 102 10.29 -4.83 10.60
N GLY A 103 10.53 -5.70 9.62
CA GLY A 103 9.51 -6.21 8.70
C GLY A 103 8.82 -7.51 9.16
N ASP A 104 8.20 -8.20 8.20
CA ASP A 104 7.64 -9.55 8.32
C ASP A 104 6.65 -9.73 9.49
N ASN A 105 5.89 -8.67 9.79
CA ASN A 105 4.95 -8.61 10.91
C ASN A 105 5.58 -8.82 12.31
N GLN A 106 6.90 -8.73 12.44
CA GLN A 106 7.61 -9.10 13.67
C GLN A 106 7.25 -8.22 14.88
N ILE A 107 7.08 -6.91 14.65
CA ILE A 107 6.76 -5.95 15.71
C ILE A 107 5.30 -5.51 15.67
N CYS A 108 4.69 -5.48 14.48
CA CYS A 108 3.31 -5.08 14.24
C CYS A 108 2.75 -5.71 12.96
N GLY A 109 1.45 -5.99 12.93
CA GLY A 109 0.72 -6.45 11.74
C GLY A 109 -0.20 -5.36 11.18
N GLN A 110 -0.89 -5.67 10.07
CA GLN A 110 -1.72 -4.71 9.33
C GLN A 110 -2.73 -3.95 10.20
N LEU A 111 -3.32 -4.61 11.21
CA LEU A 111 -4.32 -4.01 12.12
C LEU A 111 -3.69 -3.29 13.33
N SER A 112 -2.46 -3.64 13.74
CA SER A 112 -1.86 -3.18 15.00
C SER A 112 -0.73 -2.16 14.84
N CYS A 113 -0.18 -1.99 13.64
CA CYS A 113 0.91 -1.05 13.40
C CYS A 113 0.55 0.40 13.78
N VAL A 114 -0.64 0.85 13.39
CA VAL A 114 -1.12 2.21 13.70
C VAL A 114 -1.15 2.48 15.20
N GLU A 115 -1.71 1.56 16.00
CA GLU A 115 -1.82 1.71 17.45
C GLU A 115 -0.44 1.62 18.12
N LYS A 116 0.44 0.74 17.63
CA LYS A 116 1.81 0.63 18.15
C LYS A 116 2.63 1.88 17.89
N THR A 117 2.38 2.59 16.78
CA THR A 117 2.99 3.92 16.55
C THR A 117 2.43 4.97 17.50
N GLN A 118 1.11 5.00 17.69
CA GLN A 118 0.47 5.92 18.64
C GLN A 118 0.96 5.70 20.08
N GLN A 119 1.28 4.46 20.45
CA GLN A 119 1.84 4.07 21.75
C GLN A 119 3.35 4.29 21.87
N GLY A 120 4.06 4.66 20.79
CA GLY A 120 5.52 4.82 20.78
C GLY A 120 6.32 3.51 20.80
N ILE A 121 5.68 2.38 20.48
CA ILE A 121 6.37 1.08 20.36
C ILE A 121 7.21 1.05 19.08
N VAL A 122 6.70 1.62 17.99
CA VAL A 122 7.45 1.93 16.76
C VAL A 122 7.29 3.42 16.45
N ASP A 123 8.25 4.02 15.76
CA ASP A 123 8.25 5.44 15.45
C ASP A 123 7.64 5.71 14.07
N ILE A 124 7.82 4.76 13.15
CA ILE A 124 7.32 4.76 11.78
C ILE A 124 6.63 3.42 11.54
N TYR A 125 5.55 3.41 10.77
CA TYR A 125 4.91 2.17 10.34
C TYR A 125 4.45 2.16 8.90
N ALA A 126 4.38 0.95 8.32
CA ALA A 126 3.74 0.66 7.05
C ALA A 126 2.61 -0.35 7.22
N ALA A 127 1.40 0.03 6.83
CA ALA A 127 0.20 -0.80 6.80
C ALA A 127 -0.80 -0.20 5.78
N SER A 128 -1.79 -0.97 5.32
CA SER A 128 -2.85 -0.39 4.48
C SER A 128 -3.67 0.64 5.26
N THR A 129 -4.11 1.70 4.60
CA THR A 129 -4.96 2.73 5.24
C THR A 129 -6.27 2.10 5.73
N GLN A 130 -6.81 1.11 5.02
CA GLN A 130 -8.04 0.41 5.35
C GLN A 130 -7.92 -0.45 6.61
N ASN A 131 -6.82 -1.17 6.80
CA ASN A 131 -6.61 -1.90 8.06
C ASN A 131 -6.26 -0.94 9.21
N SER A 132 -5.51 0.12 8.90
CA SER A 132 -5.16 1.17 9.89
C SER A 132 -6.37 1.99 10.33
N ALA A 133 -7.45 2.04 9.54
CA ALA A 133 -8.68 2.75 9.86
C ALA A 133 -9.38 2.23 11.13
N GLY A 134 -9.03 1.03 11.63
CA GLY A 134 -9.47 0.54 12.93
C GLY A 134 -8.92 1.39 14.10
N GLY A 135 -7.62 1.72 14.07
CA GLY A 135 -6.96 2.53 15.10
C GLY A 135 -6.89 4.04 14.78
N ALA A 136 -6.93 4.41 13.50
CA ALA A 136 -7.02 5.79 13.04
C ALA A 136 -8.23 5.99 12.08
N PRO A 137 -9.47 6.05 12.61
CA PRO A 137 -10.69 6.09 11.79
C PRO A 137 -10.80 7.24 10.77
N TYR A 138 -9.98 8.29 10.87
CA TYR A 138 -9.96 9.36 9.88
C TYR A 138 -9.47 8.87 8.50
N LEU A 139 -8.69 7.79 8.44
CA LEU A 139 -8.21 7.21 7.19
C LEU A 139 -9.33 6.73 6.26
N ASN A 140 -10.54 6.47 6.79
CA ASN A 140 -11.72 6.18 5.95
C ASN A 140 -12.03 7.33 4.97
N VAL A 141 -11.51 8.55 5.17
CA VAL A 141 -11.68 9.68 4.23
C VAL A 141 -11.25 9.34 2.79
N LEU A 142 -10.44 8.29 2.60
CA LEU A 142 -9.99 7.82 1.30
C LEU A 142 -10.87 6.70 0.69
N ASP A 143 -11.77 6.09 1.47
CA ASP A 143 -12.42 4.81 1.15
C ASP A 143 -13.82 4.95 0.53
N TYR A 144 -14.23 6.16 0.16
CA TYR A 144 -15.51 6.35 -0.53
C TYR A 144 -15.54 5.61 -1.86
N ALA A 145 -16.66 4.92 -2.12
CA ALA A 145 -16.82 4.14 -3.33
C ALA A 145 -16.71 5.00 -4.59
N TYR A 146 -15.88 4.55 -5.55
CA TYR A 146 -15.59 5.20 -6.83
C TYR A 146 -15.18 6.69 -6.75
N MET A 147 -14.64 7.11 -5.60
CA MET A 147 -14.14 8.48 -5.43
C MET A 147 -12.98 8.79 -6.38
N PHE A 148 -12.03 7.85 -6.50
CA PHE A 148 -10.90 7.95 -7.42
C PHE A 148 -11.17 7.16 -8.71
N PRO A 149 -11.17 7.82 -9.88
CA PRO A 149 -11.42 7.15 -11.16
C PRO A 149 -10.23 6.29 -11.64
N SER A 150 -9.01 6.59 -11.19
CA SER A 150 -7.79 5.91 -11.64
C SER A 150 -6.70 5.96 -10.57
N ARG A 151 -5.62 5.18 -10.76
CA ARG A 151 -4.39 5.29 -9.94
C ARG A 151 -3.73 6.66 -10.12
N ALA A 152 -3.76 7.21 -11.34
CA ALA A 152 -3.25 8.56 -11.62
C ALA A 152 -3.99 9.62 -10.78
N ALA A 153 -5.32 9.52 -10.66
CA ALA A 153 -6.10 10.43 -9.83
C ALA A 153 -5.73 10.36 -8.34
N GLN A 154 -5.38 9.17 -7.84
CA GLN A 154 -4.87 9.01 -6.48
C GLN A 154 -3.53 9.72 -6.30
N TYR A 155 -2.55 9.46 -7.18
CA TYR A 155 -1.25 10.14 -7.12
C TYR A 155 -1.42 11.66 -7.21
N HIS A 156 -2.27 12.15 -8.12
CA HIS A 156 -2.55 13.58 -8.27
C HIS A 156 -3.05 14.21 -6.97
N PHE A 157 -3.97 13.52 -6.27
CA PHE A 157 -4.44 13.93 -4.96
C PHE A 157 -3.31 13.90 -3.90
N PHE A 158 -2.56 12.81 -3.79
CA PHE A 158 -1.50 12.68 -2.77
C PHE A 158 -0.35 13.70 -2.93
N TYR A 159 -0.09 14.12 -4.18
CA TYR A 159 0.85 15.21 -4.49
C TYR A 159 0.24 16.61 -4.36
N SER A 160 -1.08 16.74 -4.39
CA SER A 160 -1.75 18.04 -4.28
C SER A 160 -1.49 18.68 -2.91
N PRO A 161 -1.11 19.96 -2.83
CA PRO A 161 -1.04 20.68 -1.56
C PRO A 161 -2.36 20.65 -0.77
N ALA A 162 -3.50 20.53 -1.46
CA ALA A 162 -4.81 20.40 -0.80
C ALA A 162 -4.92 19.12 0.05
N SER A 163 -4.15 18.08 -0.24
CA SER A 163 -4.12 16.88 0.60
C SER A 163 -3.53 17.14 2.01
N GLN A 164 -2.80 18.24 2.24
CA GLN A 164 -2.44 18.66 3.60
C GLN A 164 -3.68 18.95 4.43
N ARG A 165 -4.50 19.93 4.02
CA ARG A 165 -5.70 20.34 4.77
C ARG A 165 -6.77 19.23 4.84
N ILE A 166 -6.87 18.41 3.79
CA ILE A 166 -7.94 17.41 3.66
C ILE A 166 -7.56 16.09 4.34
N LEU A 167 -6.34 15.59 4.16
CA LEU A 167 -5.93 14.28 4.66
C LEU A 167 -4.99 14.39 5.86
N ARG A 168 -3.87 15.11 5.70
CA ARG A 168 -2.74 15.01 6.65
C ARG A 168 -2.97 15.76 7.95
N ASP A 169 -3.42 17.01 7.89
CA ASP A 169 -3.64 17.82 9.10
C ASP A 169 -4.71 17.21 10.03
N PRO A 170 -5.87 16.74 9.52
CA PRO A 170 -6.87 16.16 10.40
C PRO A 170 -6.47 14.76 10.91
N LEU A 171 -5.74 13.97 10.11
CA LEU A 171 -5.15 12.71 10.57
C LEU A 171 -4.20 12.97 11.72
N GLU A 172 -3.28 13.91 11.55
CA GLU A 172 -2.29 14.28 12.56
C GLU A 172 -2.95 14.78 13.83
N LYS A 173 -3.83 15.77 13.73
CA LYS A 173 -4.50 16.40 14.88
C LYS A 173 -5.28 15.40 15.72
N ARG A 174 -5.84 14.36 15.10
CA ARG A 174 -6.75 13.40 15.76
C ARG A 174 -6.04 12.17 16.24
N HIS A 175 -5.06 11.71 15.48
CA HIS A 175 -4.46 10.39 15.67
C HIS A 175 -2.97 10.47 16.00
N GLY A 176 -2.35 11.66 15.97
CA GLY A 176 -0.93 11.86 16.26
C GLY A 176 -0.02 11.24 15.20
N LEU A 177 -0.48 11.20 13.95
CA LEU A 177 0.20 10.52 12.84
C LEU A 177 0.47 11.48 11.68
N LYS A 178 1.73 11.56 11.25
CA LYS A 178 2.18 12.24 10.03
C LYS A 178 2.14 11.25 8.87
N PHE A 179 1.26 11.49 7.89
CA PHE A 179 1.21 10.68 6.66
C PHE A 179 2.39 11.05 5.75
N LEU A 180 3.25 10.08 5.47
CA LEU A 180 4.46 10.29 4.68
C LEU A 180 4.17 10.03 3.20
N PHE A 181 4.12 8.76 2.80
CA PHE A 181 3.97 8.33 1.41
C PHE A 181 3.10 7.09 1.34
N THR A 182 2.66 6.73 0.13
CA THR A 182 1.82 5.57 -0.10
C THR A 182 1.95 5.01 -1.50
N HIS A 183 1.70 3.71 -1.60
CA HIS A 183 1.37 3.04 -2.85
C HIS A 183 -0.09 3.31 -3.25
N CYS A 184 -0.37 3.38 -4.55
CA CYS A 184 -1.72 3.60 -5.07
C CYS A 184 -2.13 2.50 -6.06
N GLU A 185 -3.18 1.77 -5.69
CA GLU A 185 -3.93 0.86 -6.54
C GLU A 185 -5.44 1.07 -6.39
N LEU A 186 -6.23 0.36 -7.18
CA LEU A 186 -7.67 0.33 -7.02
C LEU A 186 -8.07 -1.08 -6.60
N ARG A 187 -9.03 -1.16 -5.69
CA ARG A 187 -9.41 -2.43 -5.11
C ARG A 187 -10.43 -3.18 -5.95
N GLY A 188 -10.33 -4.49 -5.86
CA GLY A 188 -11.17 -5.45 -6.56
C GLY A 188 -11.50 -6.62 -5.66
N LEU A 189 -11.98 -7.72 -6.26
CA LEU A 189 -12.17 -8.98 -5.55
C LEU A 189 -11.19 -10.03 -6.06
N GLN A 190 -10.47 -10.63 -5.12
CA GLN A 190 -9.53 -11.72 -5.37
C GLN A 190 -10.25 -13.02 -5.06
N MET A 191 -10.80 -13.66 -6.08
CA MET A 191 -11.69 -14.81 -5.94
C MET A 191 -10.89 -16.08 -5.67
N GLY A 192 -11.30 -16.86 -4.68
CA GLY A 192 -10.61 -18.07 -4.22
C GLY A 192 -10.98 -19.32 -4.99
N SER A 193 -10.89 -20.47 -4.32
CA SER A 193 -11.14 -21.79 -4.90
C SER A 193 -12.59 -22.00 -5.36
N THR A 194 -13.57 -21.32 -4.77
CA THR A 194 -14.99 -21.43 -5.15
C THR A 194 -15.33 -20.84 -6.52
N PHE A 195 -14.37 -20.14 -7.14
CA PHE A 195 -14.46 -19.57 -8.50
C PHE A 195 -13.46 -20.19 -9.48
N ALA A 196 -12.70 -21.21 -9.07
CA ALA A 196 -11.66 -21.83 -9.90
C ALA A 196 -12.21 -22.39 -11.22
N ASP A 197 -13.29 -23.17 -11.14
CA ASP A 197 -13.93 -23.84 -12.28
C ASP A 197 -14.99 -22.99 -12.99
N LYS A 198 -15.24 -21.76 -12.52
CA LYS A 198 -16.17 -20.83 -13.17
C LYS A 198 -15.49 -20.12 -14.35
N PRO A 199 -16.25 -19.72 -15.38
CA PRO A 199 -15.77 -18.79 -16.39
C PRO A 199 -15.18 -17.52 -15.75
N THR A 200 -14.31 -16.83 -16.49
CA THR A 200 -13.82 -15.52 -16.06
C THR A 200 -15.00 -14.59 -15.82
N VAL A 201 -15.03 -13.94 -14.65
CA VAL A 201 -16.13 -13.04 -14.29
C VAL A 201 -16.21 -11.89 -15.28
N THR A 202 -17.39 -11.66 -15.84
CA THR A 202 -17.62 -10.56 -16.79
C THR A 202 -18.81 -9.67 -16.42
N LYS A 203 -19.61 -10.09 -15.44
CA LYS A 203 -20.81 -9.37 -14.99
C LYS A 203 -20.82 -9.20 -13.48
N LEU A 204 -21.36 -8.08 -13.01
CA LEU A 204 -21.42 -7.77 -11.59
C LEU A 204 -22.28 -8.79 -10.82
N GLU A 205 -23.38 -9.25 -11.42
CA GLU A 205 -24.34 -10.16 -10.79
C GLU A 205 -23.75 -11.53 -10.47
N GLU A 206 -22.68 -11.94 -11.16
CA GLU A 206 -21.95 -13.19 -10.89
C GLU A 206 -21.25 -13.19 -9.52
N LEU A 207 -21.10 -12.01 -8.92
CA LEU A 207 -20.48 -11.79 -7.62
C LEU A 207 -21.53 -11.65 -6.50
N PHE A 208 -22.82 -11.49 -6.82
CA PHE A 208 -23.85 -11.27 -5.81
C PHE A 208 -23.94 -12.44 -4.82
N GLY A 209 -24.06 -12.11 -3.55
CA GLY A 209 -24.13 -13.08 -2.45
C GLY A 209 -22.80 -13.73 -2.07
N THR A 210 -21.70 -13.44 -2.75
CA THR A 210 -20.38 -13.98 -2.38
C THR A 210 -19.93 -13.47 -1.01
N LYS A 211 -19.37 -14.38 -0.21
CA LYS A 211 -18.77 -14.07 1.09
C LYS A 211 -17.35 -13.56 0.86
N ASN A 212 -17.13 -12.27 1.03
CA ASN A 212 -15.84 -11.66 0.73
C ASN A 212 -15.18 -11.16 1.99
N ARG A 213 -13.89 -11.48 2.18
CA ARG A 213 -13.11 -10.82 3.22
C ARG A 213 -13.14 -9.31 3.00
N VAL A 214 -13.40 -8.57 4.07
CA VAL A 214 -13.27 -7.10 4.10
C VAL A 214 -12.13 -6.70 5.04
N THR A 215 -11.41 -5.65 4.67
CA THR A 215 -10.40 -5.00 5.51
C THR A 215 -11.03 -4.30 6.75
N GLY A 216 -10.20 -3.63 7.56
CA GLY A 216 -10.66 -2.81 8.69
C GLY A 216 -11.55 -1.61 8.33
N THR A 217 -11.66 -1.28 7.04
CA THR A 217 -12.46 -0.15 6.52
C THR A 217 -13.94 -0.28 6.89
N GLN A 218 -14.56 0.84 7.21
CA GLN A 218 -16.01 0.92 7.43
C GLN A 218 -16.73 1.34 6.15
N LEU A 219 -16.11 2.20 5.35
CA LEU A 219 -16.68 2.68 4.09
C LEU A 219 -16.64 1.60 2.99
N GLY A 220 -15.57 0.80 2.92
CA GLY A 220 -15.54 -0.35 2.03
C GLY A 220 -16.62 -1.40 2.36
N ARG A 221 -17.02 -1.55 3.64
CA ARG A 221 -18.15 -2.43 4.02
C ARG A 221 -19.48 -1.94 3.47
N ILE A 222 -19.72 -0.62 3.54
CA ILE A 222 -20.91 0.00 2.95
C ILE A 222 -20.92 -0.27 1.44
N ALA A 223 -19.81 -0.02 0.75
CA ALA A 223 -19.70 -0.29 -0.68
C ALA A 223 -20.04 -1.74 -1.03
N MET A 224 -19.43 -2.70 -0.32
CA MET A 224 -19.65 -4.13 -0.55
C MET A 224 -21.10 -4.55 -0.32
N GLN A 225 -21.75 -4.06 0.74
CA GLN A 225 -23.16 -4.35 1.02
C GLN A 225 -24.08 -3.78 -0.07
N LEU A 226 -23.82 -2.55 -0.53
CA LEU A 226 -24.56 -1.93 -1.62
C LEU A 226 -24.36 -2.64 -2.96
N LEU A 227 -23.19 -3.28 -3.16
CA LEU A 227 -22.91 -4.15 -4.30
C LEU A 227 -23.51 -5.57 -4.17
N ASN A 228 -24.41 -5.80 -3.21
CA ASN A 228 -25.01 -7.11 -2.91
C ASN A 228 -23.97 -8.19 -2.57
N LEU A 229 -22.83 -7.81 -2.00
CA LEU A 229 -21.81 -8.73 -1.50
C LEU A 229 -21.99 -8.95 0.01
N ASN A 230 -21.45 -10.04 0.53
CA ASN A 230 -21.47 -10.35 1.95
C ASN A 230 -20.07 -10.14 2.57
N PRO A 231 -19.74 -8.94 3.09
CA PRO A 231 -18.44 -8.68 3.69
C PRO A 231 -18.27 -9.44 5.02
N VAL A 232 -17.17 -10.18 5.15
CA VAL A 232 -16.78 -10.96 6.33
C VAL A 232 -15.47 -10.40 6.88
N PRO A 233 -15.42 -9.87 8.12
CA PRO A 233 -14.17 -9.43 8.72
C PRO A 233 -13.24 -10.62 8.94
N VAL A 234 -12.09 -10.63 8.27
CA VAL A 234 -11.03 -11.64 8.44
C VAL A 234 -9.68 -10.91 8.45
N ALA A 235 -8.81 -11.27 9.41
CA ALA A 235 -7.48 -10.71 9.52
C ALA A 235 -6.68 -11.01 8.24
N TRP A 236 -5.72 -10.14 7.90
CA TRP A 236 -4.95 -10.30 6.66
C TRP A 236 -4.18 -11.63 6.64
N GLU A 237 -3.63 -11.99 7.81
CA GLU A 237 -2.84 -13.18 8.05
C GLU A 237 -3.66 -14.48 7.90
N GLU A 238 -4.97 -14.41 8.10
CA GLU A 238 -5.91 -15.55 7.99
C GLU A 238 -6.55 -15.64 6.59
N THR A 239 -6.39 -14.62 5.76
CA THR A 239 -7.10 -14.49 4.48
C THR A 239 -6.70 -15.59 3.50
N LEU A 240 -5.42 -15.98 3.45
CA LEU A 240 -4.93 -17.05 2.57
C LEU A 240 -5.62 -18.38 2.90
N ASP A 241 -5.63 -18.77 4.18
CA ASP A 241 -6.25 -20.03 4.59
C ASP A 241 -7.77 -19.99 4.44
N ALA A 242 -8.40 -18.83 4.67
CA ALA A 242 -9.84 -18.66 4.46
C ALA A 242 -10.23 -18.80 2.96
N LEU A 243 -9.43 -18.26 2.03
CA LEU A 243 -9.61 -18.46 0.58
C LEU A 243 -9.38 -19.92 0.19
N LYS A 244 -8.32 -20.53 0.72
CA LYS A 244 -7.93 -21.92 0.42
C LYS A 244 -9.02 -22.91 0.85
N THR A 245 -9.59 -22.72 2.02
CA THR A 245 -10.62 -23.59 2.60
C THR A 245 -12.03 -23.33 2.05
N GLY A 246 -12.24 -22.23 1.33
CA GLY A 246 -13.57 -21.80 0.88
C GLY A 246 -14.45 -21.23 1.98
N LEU A 247 -13.86 -20.86 3.13
CA LEU A 247 -14.57 -20.13 4.20
C LEU A 247 -15.12 -18.80 3.65
N ILE A 248 -14.31 -18.13 2.83
CA ILE A 248 -14.67 -16.97 2.01
C ILE A 248 -14.52 -17.32 0.52
N ASP A 249 -15.37 -16.72 -0.30
CA ASP A 249 -15.36 -16.85 -1.76
C ASP A 249 -14.33 -15.94 -2.42
N GLY A 250 -14.06 -14.80 -1.80
CA GLY A 250 -13.09 -13.83 -2.29
C GLY A 250 -12.55 -12.94 -1.19
N ALA A 251 -11.58 -12.11 -1.54
CA ALA A 251 -11.03 -11.10 -0.65
C ALA A 251 -11.00 -9.75 -1.35
N GLU A 252 -11.54 -8.74 -0.67
CA GLU A 252 -11.41 -7.34 -1.06
C GLU A 252 -9.94 -6.92 -0.83
N THR A 253 -9.21 -6.71 -1.94
CA THR A 253 -7.87 -6.12 -1.98
C THR A 253 -7.44 -5.80 -3.42
N TRP A 254 -6.22 -5.27 -3.60
CA TRP A 254 -5.62 -4.97 -4.90
C TRP A 254 -4.71 -6.10 -5.42
N ALA A 255 -4.29 -6.01 -6.69
CA ALA A 255 -3.65 -7.12 -7.39
C ALA A 255 -2.23 -7.42 -6.89
N SER A 256 -1.40 -6.39 -6.64
CA SER A 256 -0.05 -6.61 -6.09
C SER A 256 -0.08 -7.30 -4.71
N ALA A 257 -1.12 -7.05 -3.91
CA ALA A 257 -1.30 -7.69 -2.61
C ALA A 257 -1.40 -9.21 -2.70
N VAL A 258 -2.04 -9.72 -3.74
CA VAL A 258 -2.12 -11.17 -3.99
C VAL A 258 -0.74 -11.75 -4.24
N ALA A 259 0.08 -11.06 -5.04
CA ALA A 259 1.42 -11.50 -5.38
C ALA A 259 2.36 -11.45 -4.16
N TYR A 260 2.43 -10.32 -3.44
CA TYR A 260 3.33 -10.18 -2.30
C TYR A 260 2.88 -11.02 -1.10
N ALA A 261 1.57 -11.18 -0.84
CA ALA A 261 1.12 -12.05 0.25
C ALA A 261 1.15 -13.54 -0.10
N ASN A 262 1.69 -13.92 -1.26
CA ASN A 262 1.76 -15.30 -1.74
C ASN A 262 0.37 -15.97 -1.80
N MET A 263 -0.66 -15.20 -2.14
CA MET A 263 -2.03 -15.70 -2.30
C MET A 263 -2.30 -16.21 -3.72
N SER A 264 -1.43 -15.90 -4.69
CA SER A 264 -1.60 -16.36 -6.08
C SER A 264 -1.86 -17.87 -6.25
N PRO A 265 -1.27 -18.79 -5.47
CA PRO A 265 -1.59 -20.23 -5.59
C PRO A 265 -3.02 -20.62 -5.18
N VAL A 266 -3.76 -19.75 -4.49
CA VAL A 266 -5.12 -20.02 -3.99
C VAL A 266 -6.19 -19.07 -4.56
N VAL A 267 -5.75 -18.01 -5.27
CA VAL A 267 -6.62 -17.10 -6.00
C VAL A 267 -6.80 -17.63 -7.42
N SER A 268 -8.04 -17.71 -7.89
CA SER A 268 -8.37 -18.17 -9.25
C SER A 268 -8.57 -17.01 -10.22
N GLN A 269 -9.18 -15.92 -9.76
CA GLN A 269 -9.50 -14.76 -10.58
C GLN A 269 -9.28 -13.47 -9.81
N SER A 270 -8.73 -12.45 -10.48
CA SER A 270 -8.54 -11.10 -9.94
C SER A 270 -9.51 -10.14 -10.63
N VAL A 271 -10.65 -9.87 -9.99
CA VAL A 271 -11.74 -9.07 -10.56
C VAL A 271 -11.51 -7.59 -10.35
N ASN A 272 -11.37 -6.86 -11.46
CA ASN A 272 -11.03 -5.44 -11.48
C ASN A 272 -12.25 -4.53 -11.30
N LEU A 273 -12.90 -4.58 -10.13
CA LEU A 273 -14.07 -3.75 -9.82
C LEU A 273 -13.73 -2.25 -9.64
N LYS A 274 -12.49 -1.92 -9.29
CA LYS A 274 -12.01 -0.54 -9.10
C LYS A 274 -12.81 0.30 -8.07
N PHE A 275 -13.47 -0.36 -7.13
CA PHE A 275 -14.59 0.25 -6.42
C PHE A 275 -14.21 1.16 -5.25
N PHE A 276 -12.96 1.14 -4.77
CA PHE A 276 -12.38 2.20 -3.93
C PHE A 276 -10.83 2.14 -3.95
N CYS A 277 -10.17 3.10 -3.30
CA CYS A 277 -8.70 3.17 -3.30
C CYS A 277 -8.06 1.98 -2.58
N GLY A 278 -6.91 1.53 -3.05
CA GLY A 278 -6.07 0.53 -2.40
C GLY A 278 -4.72 1.14 -2.11
N THR A 279 -4.41 1.38 -0.84
CA THR A 279 -3.21 2.12 -0.46
C THR A 279 -2.48 1.45 0.68
N GLU A 280 -1.25 1.00 0.42
CA GLU A 280 -0.26 0.64 1.44
C GLU A 280 0.51 1.92 1.81
N HIS A 281 0.25 2.47 3.00
CA HIS A 281 0.79 3.77 3.40
C HIS A 281 1.84 3.64 4.48
N THR A 282 2.75 4.60 4.50
CA THR A 282 3.70 4.81 5.59
C THR A 282 3.36 6.09 6.33
N SER A 283 3.29 6.00 7.66
CA SER A 283 3.12 7.15 8.55
C SER A 283 4.12 7.08 9.69
N MET A 284 4.38 8.20 10.33
CA MET A 284 5.18 8.26 11.56
C MET A 284 4.46 8.98 12.69
N SER A 285 4.93 8.78 13.92
CA SER A 285 4.45 9.53 15.08
C SER A 285 4.72 11.02 14.89
N ALA A 286 3.67 11.84 14.98
CA ALA A 286 3.77 13.30 14.87
C ALA A 286 4.68 13.86 15.96
N LYS A 287 4.57 13.34 17.20
CA LYS A 287 5.44 13.73 18.31
C LYS A 287 6.92 13.47 18.00
N VAL A 288 7.22 12.32 17.38
CA VAL A 288 8.61 11.99 16.99
C VAL A 288 9.08 12.94 15.90
N PHE A 289 8.27 13.16 14.87
CA PHE A 289 8.59 14.12 13.80
C PHE A 289 8.88 15.51 14.38
N ASP A 290 8.02 16.00 15.28
CA ASP A 290 8.16 17.30 15.93
C ASP A 290 9.44 17.41 16.78
N SER A 291 9.94 16.29 17.31
CA SER A 291 11.18 16.25 18.09
C SER A 291 12.47 16.28 17.28
N LEU A 292 12.42 16.02 15.96
CA LEU A 292 13.60 16.03 15.09
C LEU A 292 14.14 17.45 14.89
N GLY A 293 13.25 18.43 14.69
CA GLY A 293 13.54 19.84 14.50
C GLY A 293 14.27 20.21 13.19
N GLY A 294 13.98 21.39 12.65
CA GLY A 294 14.72 22.04 11.56
C GLY A 294 14.96 21.14 10.34
N ASP A 295 16.20 21.09 9.89
CA ASP A 295 16.63 20.38 8.67
C ASP A 295 16.30 18.87 8.67
N LEU A 296 16.16 18.24 9.84
CA LEU A 296 15.83 16.82 9.95
C LEU A 296 14.35 16.54 9.61
N GLN A 297 13.45 17.47 9.94
CA GLN A 297 12.04 17.39 9.50
C GLN A 297 11.94 17.53 7.98
N ASP A 298 12.67 18.49 7.42
CA ASP A 298 12.75 18.68 5.98
C ASP A 298 13.33 17.44 5.29
N ALA A 299 14.36 16.81 5.87
CA ALA A 299 14.91 15.58 5.35
C ALA A 299 13.87 14.45 5.31
N VAL A 300 13.07 14.27 6.37
CA VAL A 300 11.97 13.28 6.37
C VAL A 300 10.96 13.57 5.26
N MET A 301 10.55 14.82 5.08
CA MET A 301 9.57 15.17 4.05
C MET A 301 10.13 15.01 2.64
N GLU A 302 11.38 15.42 2.39
CA GLU A 302 12.06 15.23 1.11
C GLU A 302 12.27 13.74 0.78
N SER A 303 12.68 12.92 1.76
CA SER A 303 12.77 11.46 1.60
C SER A 303 11.40 10.83 1.34
N SER A 304 10.35 11.35 1.97
CA SER A 304 8.98 10.90 1.72
C SER A 304 8.54 11.18 0.28
N TYR A 305 8.80 12.39 -0.23
CA TYR A 305 8.52 12.77 -1.62
C TYR A 305 9.31 11.93 -2.61
N PHE A 306 10.61 11.77 -2.38
CA PHE A 306 11.47 10.95 -3.22
C PHE A 306 10.94 9.52 -3.31
N THR A 307 10.60 8.92 -2.17
CA THR A 307 10.02 7.57 -2.12
C THR A 307 8.67 7.49 -2.82
N GLN A 308 7.77 8.46 -2.64
CA GLN A 308 6.48 8.52 -3.34
C GLN A 308 6.67 8.52 -4.86
N ALA A 309 7.61 9.32 -5.38
CA ALA A 309 7.91 9.39 -6.82
C ALA A 309 8.50 8.08 -7.36
N LEU A 310 9.33 7.39 -6.58
CA LEU A 310 9.85 6.07 -6.95
C LEU A 310 8.74 5.02 -6.97
N ILE A 311 7.87 5.00 -5.96
CA ILE A 311 6.72 4.09 -5.88
C ILE A 311 5.84 4.23 -7.12
N GLN A 312 5.55 5.46 -7.54
CA GLN A 312 4.69 5.74 -8.69
C GLN A 312 5.11 4.97 -9.95
N GLY A 313 6.38 5.11 -10.37
CA GLY A 313 6.87 4.40 -11.55
C GLY A 313 7.08 2.91 -11.32
N ALA A 314 7.63 2.53 -10.15
CA ALA A 314 7.92 1.13 -9.84
C ALA A 314 6.64 0.27 -9.75
N ASN A 315 5.56 0.83 -9.20
CA ASN A 315 4.30 0.11 -9.03
C ASN A 315 3.66 -0.26 -10.38
N GLU A 316 3.55 0.70 -11.31
CA GLU A 316 2.98 0.43 -12.63
C GLU A 316 3.79 -0.63 -13.38
N ALA A 317 5.12 -0.53 -13.32
CA ALA A 317 5.99 -1.53 -13.91
C ALA A 317 5.83 -2.91 -13.26
N ALA A 318 5.68 -2.98 -11.94
CA ALA A 318 5.52 -4.23 -11.20
C ALA A 318 4.16 -4.88 -11.48
N LEU A 319 3.07 -4.10 -11.55
CA LEU A 319 1.73 -4.63 -11.83
C LEU A 319 1.66 -5.37 -13.18
N LEU A 320 2.31 -4.84 -14.20
CA LEU A 320 2.37 -5.48 -15.51
C LEU A 320 3.43 -6.59 -15.54
N ASN A 321 4.69 -6.25 -15.26
CA ASN A 321 5.83 -7.14 -15.58
C ASN A 321 6.10 -8.21 -14.51
N THR A 322 5.60 -8.01 -13.28
CA THR A 322 5.83 -8.94 -12.16
C THR A 322 4.53 -9.63 -11.77
N VAL A 323 3.48 -8.87 -11.49
CA VAL A 323 2.19 -9.41 -11.02
C VAL A 323 1.46 -10.10 -12.16
N GLY A 324 1.36 -9.46 -13.34
CA GLY A 324 0.61 -9.98 -14.48
C GLY A 324 -0.86 -9.58 -14.49
N PHE A 325 -1.17 -8.45 -13.86
CA PHE A 325 -2.51 -7.85 -13.90
C PHE A 325 -2.67 -7.01 -15.17
N SER A 326 -2.82 -7.69 -16.29
CA SER A 326 -2.83 -7.10 -17.65
C SER A 326 -3.71 -7.93 -18.58
N ASP A 327 -4.18 -7.32 -19.67
CA ASP A 327 -4.90 -7.99 -20.75
C ASP A 327 -4.34 -7.54 -22.12
N PRO A 328 -3.76 -8.44 -22.94
CA PRO A 328 -3.50 -9.85 -22.63
C PRO A 328 -2.49 -10.00 -21.47
N GLN A 329 -2.67 -11.05 -20.67
CA GLN A 329 -1.77 -11.34 -19.56
C GLN A 329 -0.36 -11.66 -20.07
N LEU A 330 0.64 -10.97 -19.53
CA LEU A 330 2.05 -11.21 -19.88
C LEU A 330 2.53 -12.59 -19.33
N PRO A 331 3.30 -13.35 -20.13
CA PRO A 331 3.85 -14.64 -19.69
C PRO A 331 4.94 -14.45 -18.62
N HIS A 332 5.21 -15.50 -17.86
CA HIS A 332 6.23 -15.52 -16.78
C HIS A 332 5.97 -14.53 -15.62
N THR A 333 4.77 -13.98 -15.55
CA THR A 333 4.31 -13.19 -14.40
C THR A 333 3.79 -14.11 -13.31
N ILE A 334 3.71 -13.60 -12.08
CA ILE A 334 3.22 -14.38 -10.93
C ILE A 334 1.81 -14.90 -11.19
N PHE A 335 0.92 -14.08 -11.75
CA PHE A 335 -0.44 -14.51 -12.06
C PHE A 335 -0.45 -15.57 -13.16
N ALA A 336 0.32 -15.40 -14.25
CA ALA A 336 0.40 -16.40 -15.32
C ALA A 336 0.95 -17.75 -14.83
N GLU A 337 2.00 -17.73 -13.99
CA GLU A 337 2.60 -18.94 -13.43
C GLU A 337 1.69 -19.68 -12.45
N ASN A 338 0.73 -18.97 -11.83
CA ASN A 338 -0.23 -19.55 -10.88
C ASN A 338 -1.65 -19.72 -11.46
N GLY A 339 -1.86 -19.40 -12.74
CA GLY A 339 -3.17 -19.51 -13.39
C GLY A 339 -4.23 -18.52 -12.88
N VAL A 340 -3.81 -17.41 -12.24
CA VAL A 340 -4.71 -16.34 -11.80
C VAL A 340 -5.18 -15.58 -13.04
N ARG A 341 -6.50 -15.54 -13.27
CA ARG A 341 -7.12 -14.85 -14.40
C ARG A 341 -7.47 -13.40 -14.04
N PRO A 342 -6.85 -12.37 -14.65
CA PRO A 342 -7.37 -11.01 -14.55
C PRO A 342 -8.75 -10.94 -15.19
N ALA A 343 -9.74 -10.46 -14.44
CA ALA A 343 -11.12 -10.27 -14.89
C ALA A 343 -11.39 -8.78 -15.00
N PHE A 344 -11.18 -8.22 -16.18
CA PHE A 344 -11.49 -6.83 -16.51
C PHE A 344 -12.96 -6.73 -16.89
N LEU A 345 -13.76 -6.08 -16.04
CA LEU A 345 -15.18 -5.90 -16.31
C LEU A 345 -15.40 -4.85 -17.42
N PRO A 346 -16.41 -5.04 -18.28
CA PRO A 346 -16.87 -4.03 -19.22
C PRO A 346 -17.27 -2.72 -18.53
N ASP A 347 -17.17 -1.59 -19.25
CA ASP A 347 -17.46 -0.26 -18.69
C ASP A 347 -18.89 -0.11 -18.18
N ASP A 348 -19.87 -0.75 -18.82
CA ASP A 348 -21.27 -0.74 -18.36
C ASP A 348 -21.44 -1.47 -17.02
N GLN A 349 -20.64 -2.51 -16.77
CA GLN A 349 -20.64 -3.24 -15.50
C GLN A 349 -19.95 -2.46 -14.39
N ILE A 350 -18.85 -1.76 -14.70
CA ILE A 350 -18.23 -0.79 -13.77
C ILE A 350 -19.21 0.34 -13.46
N LYS A 351 -19.93 0.84 -14.46
CA LYS A 351 -20.93 1.89 -14.29
C LYS A 351 -22.09 1.45 -13.40
N LEU A 352 -22.62 0.25 -13.64
CA LEU A 352 -23.65 -0.35 -12.79
C LEU A 352 -23.18 -0.44 -11.34
N ALA A 353 -21.96 -0.90 -11.12
CA ALA A 353 -21.38 -0.99 -9.77
C ALA A 353 -21.21 0.41 -9.13
N GLU A 354 -20.80 1.43 -9.88
CA GLU A 354 -20.74 2.82 -9.42
C GLU A 354 -22.12 3.34 -9.01
N GLU A 355 -23.15 3.15 -9.83
CA GLU A 355 -24.51 3.61 -9.56
C GLU A 355 -25.12 2.95 -8.32
N MET A 356 -24.78 1.69 -8.05
CA MET A 356 -25.27 0.97 -6.87
C MET A 356 -24.70 1.51 -5.55
N CYS A 357 -23.42 1.90 -5.52
CA CYS A 357 -22.73 2.15 -4.26
C CYS A 357 -22.07 3.52 -4.10
N ALA A 358 -21.76 4.27 -5.16
CA ALA A 358 -21.04 5.53 -5.00
C ALA A 358 -21.92 6.61 -4.32
N PRO A 359 -21.35 7.50 -3.47
CA PRO A 359 -22.11 8.50 -2.73
C PRO A 359 -22.96 9.45 -3.59
N ASN A 360 -22.56 9.69 -4.85
CA ASN A 360 -23.29 10.57 -5.77
C ASN A 360 -24.62 9.97 -6.26
N TYR A 361 -24.75 8.65 -6.29
CA TYR A 361 -25.96 7.96 -6.72
C TYR A 361 -26.78 7.48 -5.54
N ASN A 362 -26.11 7.11 -4.44
CA ASN A 362 -26.74 6.58 -3.24
C ASN A 362 -26.15 7.24 -1.98
N PRO A 363 -26.53 8.50 -1.65
CA PRO A 363 -25.86 9.29 -0.60
C PRO A 363 -26.21 8.86 0.83
N GLU A 364 -27.43 8.37 1.08
CA GLU A 364 -27.95 8.10 2.42
C GLU A 364 -27.07 7.14 3.25
N PRO A 365 -26.59 5.99 2.73
CA PRO A 365 -25.71 5.09 3.47
C PRO A 365 -24.39 5.73 3.93
N TRP A 366 -23.95 6.80 3.27
CA TRP A 366 -22.68 7.49 3.55
C TRP A 366 -22.84 8.69 4.47
N ALA A 367 -24.07 9.18 4.67
CA ALA A 367 -24.35 10.47 5.31
C ALA A 367 -23.70 10.59 6.70
N GLN A 368 -23.84 9.57 7.55
CA GLN A 368 -23.26 9.56 8.89
C GLN A 368 -21.72 9.65 8.86
N TRP A 369 -21.07 8.92 7.96
CA TRP A 369 -19.62 8.95 7.83
C TRP A 369 -19.13 10.26 7.21
N ARG A 370 -19.84 10.79 6.21
CA ARG A 370 -19.54 12.09 5.61
C ARG A 370 -19.63 13.23 6.62
N GLU A 371 -20.71 13.30 7.41
CA GLU A 371 -20.82 14.29 8.48
C GLU A 371 -19.66 14.17 9.48
N ARG A 372 -19.36 12.94 9.92
CA ARG A 372 -18.28 12.68 10.87
C ARG A 372 -16.91 13.11 10.35
N LEU A 373 -16.55 12.69 9.14
CA LEU A 373 -15.27 13.00 8.51
C LEU A 373 -15.14 14.49 8.20
N ASN A 374 -16.22 15.14 7.74
CA ASN A 374 -16.24 16.57 7.50
C ASN A 374 -16.04 17.37 8.78
N LYS A 375 -16.77 17.04 9.86
CA LYS A 375 -16.55 17.62 11.19
C LYS A 375 -15.11 17.41 11.66
N TRP A 376 -14.54 16.26 11.34
CA TRP A 376 -13.17 15.94 11.69
C TRP A 376 -12.13 16.78 10.95
N ALA A 377 -12.43 17.16 9.71
CA ALA A 377 -11.66 18.03 8.84
C ALA A 377 -11.97 19.54 9.02
N GLY A 378 -12.62 19.94 10.12
CA GLY A 378 -12.93 21.35 10.36
C GLY A 378 -14.12 21.89 9.56
N GLY A 379 -15.01 21.01 9.08
CA GLY A 379 -16.23 21.36 8.35
C GLY A 379 -16.10 21.31 6.83
N ILE A 380 -14.90 21.00 6.31
CA ILE A 380 -14.67 20.80 4.87
C ILE A 380 -15.49 19.59 4.39
N ASP A 381 -16.07 19.70 3.20
CA ASP A 381 -16.70 18.55 2.55
C ASP A 381 -15.63 17.65 1.92
N THR A 382 -15.07 16.77 2.75
CA THR A 382 -13.90 15.97 2.38
C THR A 382 -14.16 15.09 1.16
N TYR A 383 -15.36 14.51 1.05
CA TYR A 383 -15.74 13.74 -0.13
C TYR A 383 -15.73 14.61 -1.40
N GLN A 384 -16.46 15.73 -1.41
CA GLN A 384 -16.59 16.56 -2.60
C GLN A 384 -15.24 17.12 -3.05
N GLU A 385 -14.42 17.58 -2.10
CA GLU A 385 -13.10 18.15 -2.37
C GLU A 385 -12.14 17.12 -2.98
N ILE A 386 -12.09 15.91 -2.43
CA ILE A 386 -11.27 14.83 -3.01
C ILE A 386 -11.82 14.42 -4.37
N TYR A 387 -13.15 14.30 -4.49
CA TYR A 387 -13.84 13.94 -5.73
C TYR A 387 -13.51 14.90 -6.88
N ASP A 388 -13.53 16.21 -6.59
CA ASP A 388 -13.22 17.27 -7.54
C ASP A 388 -11.73 17.27 -7.90
N ILE A 389 -10.83 17.16 -6.92
CA ILE A 389 -9.38 17.07 -7.17
C ILE A 389 -9.04 15.86 -8.05
N ALA A 390 -9.64 14.69 -7.75
CA ALA A 390 -9.44 13.46 -8.50
C ALA A 390 -9.89 13.55 -9.98
N ARG A 391 -10.65 14.59 -10.34
CA ARG A 391 -11.17 14.86 -11.69
C ARG A 391 -10.56 16.11 -12.35
N GLN A 392 -9.54 16.72 -11.73
CA GLN A 392 -8.78 17.82 -12.35
C GLN A 392 -7.88 17.35 -13.49
N ILE A 393 -7.59 16.05 -13.57
CA ILE A 393 -6.82 15.43 -14.65
C ILE A 393 -7.73 14.53 -15.50
N PRO A 394 -7.41 14.33 -16.80
CA PRO A 394 -8.13 13.39 -17.65
C PRO A 394 -8.17 11.96 -17.06
N ALA A 395 -9.30 11.27 -17.22
CA ALA A 395 -9.52 9.94 -16.63
C ALA A 395 -8.56 8.86 -17.19
N ASP A 396 -8.08 9.06 -18.41
CA ASP A 396 -7.13 8.20 -19.13
C ASP A 396 -5.65 8.56 -18.87
N THR A 397 -5.39 9.54 -17.99
CA THR A 397 -4.02 9.88 -17.58
C THR A 397 -3.35 8.65 -17.00
N LEU A 398 -2.18 8.29 -17.55
CA LEU A 398 -1.34 7.22 -17.02
C LEU A 398 -0.67 7.68 -15.72
N ALA A 399 -0.50 6.78 -14.77
CA ALA A 399 0.02 7.13 -13.45
C ALA A 399 1.44 7.70 -13.53
N GLU A 400 2.29 7.20 -14.42
CA GLU A 400 3.64 7.71 -14.70
C GLU A 400 3.68 9.14 -15.25
N ASN A 401 2.57 9.64 -15.81
CA ASN A 401 2.46 10.99 -16.36
C ASN A 401 1.98 12.02 -15.34
N VAL A 402 1.62 11.60 -14.12
CA VAL A 402 1.28 12.53 -13.04
C VAL A 402 2.55 13.20 -12.53
N GLU A 403 2.60 14.52 -12.59
CA GLU A 403 3.74 15.28 -12.09
C GLU A 403 3.87 15.15 -10.55
N PRO A 404 5.01 14.64 -10.03
CA PRO A 404 5.26 14.62 -8.59
C PRO A 404 5.40 16.04 -8.05
N ARG A 405 4.67 16.35 -6.98
CA ARG A 405 4.74 17.66 -6.30
C ARG A 405 5.04 17.50 -4.82
N ARG A 406 5.81 18.43 -4.27
CA ARG A 406 6.05 18.51 -2.81
C ARG A 406 4.80 19.04 -2.13
N TRP A 407 3.94 18.13 -1.69
CA TRP A 407 2.62 18.46 -1.12
C TRP A 407 2.69 19.40 0.10
N TRP A 408 3.83 19.51 0.79
CA TRP A 408 3.98 20.37 1.97
C TRP A 408 4.53 21.76 1.68
N ARG A 409 4.99 22.04 0.46
CA ARG A 409 5.59 23.35 0.12
C ARG A 409 4.59 24.37 -0.44
N GLY A 410 3.29 24.05 -0.47
CA GLY A 410 2.26 24.90 -1.09
C GLY A 410 2.37 24.94 -2.62
N GLU A 411 1.54 25.73 -3.27
CA GLU A 411 1.77 26.12 -4.67
C GLU A 411 2.87 27.20 -4.66
N ALA A 412 3.98 26.92 -5.35
CA ALA A 412 5.12 27.84 -5.48
C ALA A 412 4.85 28.96 -6.49
#